data_AF-A0A4V2XY30-F1
#
_entry.id   AF-A0A4V2XY30-F1
#
_cell.length_a   1.000
_cell.length_b   1.000
_cell.length_c   1.000
_cell.angle_alpha   90.00
_cell.angle_beta   90.00
_cell.angle_gamma   90.00
#
_symmetry.space_group_name_H-M   'P 1'
#
loop_
_entity.id
_entity.type
_entity.pdbx_description
1 polymer ?
#
loop_
_entity_poly.entity_id
_entity_poly.type
_entity_poly.pdbx_seq_one_letter_code
_entity_poly.pdbx_strand_id
1 'polypeptide(L)'
;MSNINELARIEFRGSLGEAFKKYGTELEALADRWRTELEIAAVDSEAAMGSMKGHLLLFGMDSKIRARRVAKRLKRAQDLAASVGDSADQFHRSYRKHFTPS
;
A
#
# COMPACT_ATOMS: atom_id res chain seq x y z
N MET A 1 -0.92 -11.17 -10.66
CA MET A 1 -0.70 -9.81 -10.13
C MET A 1 -1.95 -9.48 -9.34
N SER A 2 -1.91 -9.60 -8.01
CA SER A 2 -3.13 -9.64 -7.22
C SER A 2 -3.75 -8.26 -7.03
N ASN A 3 -4.93 -8.06 -7.63
CA ASN A 3 -5.69 -6.81 -7.60
C ASN A 3 -6.59 -6.78 -6.36
N ILE A 4 -7.01 -5.60 -5.88
CA ILE A 4 -7.98 -5.45 -4.77
C ILE A 4 -9.29 -6.23 -5.06
N ASN A 5 -9.63 -6.38 -6.35
CA ASN A 5 -10.75 -7.18 -6.82
C ASN A 5 -10.60 -8.69 -6.53
N GLU A 6 -9.39 -9.18 -6.30
CA GLU A 6 -9.15 -10.58 -5.92
C GLU A 6 -9.49 -10.84 -4.46
N LEU A 7 -9.40 -9.83 -3.58
CA LEU A 7 -9.87 -9.95 -2.19
C LEU A 7 -11.37 -10.23 -2.12
N ALA A 8 -12.16 -9.63 -3.03
CA ALA A 8 -13.60 -9.84 -3.12
C ALA A 8 -13.98 -11.25 -3.63
N ARG A 9 -13.02 -12.01 -4.18
CA ARG A 9 -13.23 -13.37 -4.70
C ARG A 9 -12.80 -14.46 -3.72
N ILE A 10 -12.33 -14.10 -2.54
CA ILE A 10 -11.98 -15.08 -1.51
C ILE A 10 -13.27 -15.78 -1.08
N GLU A 11 -13.50 -16.98 -1.62
CA GLU A 11 -14.55 -17.86 -1.13
C GLU A 11 -14.25 -18.23 0.32
N PHE A 12 -15.13 -17.81 1.20
CA PHE A 12 -15.09 -18.19 2.60
C PHE A 12 -15.64 -19.60 2.75
N ARG A 13 -14.75 -20.53 3.12
CA ARG A 13 -15.10 -21.90 3.49
C ARG A 13 -14.72 -22.11 4.95
N GLY A 14 -15.62 -22.68 5.75
CA GLY A 14 -15.41 -22.86 7.19
C GLY A 14 -16.13 -21.83 8.05
N SER A 15 -15.63 -21.62 9.27
CA SER A 15 -16.21 -20.67 10.22
C SER A 15 -15.97 -19.22 9.78
N LEU A 16 -16.87 -18.31 10.18
CA LEU A 16 -16.74 -16.88 9.88
C LEU A 16 -15.45 -16.27 10.47
N GLY A 17 -14.92 -16.83 11.55
CA GLY A 17 -13.62 -16.44 12.10
C GLY A 17 -12.42 -16.83 11.24
N GLU A 18 -12.47 -18.00 10.59
CA GLU A 18 -11.44 -18.43 9.64
C GLU A 18 -11.48 -17.58 8.37
N ALA A 19 -12.69 -17.22 7.93
CA ALA A 19 -12.93 -16.31 6.83
C ALA A 19 -12.28 -14.93 7.06
N PHE A 20 -12.55 -14.31 8.21
CA PHE A 20 -11.97 -13.00 8.55
C PHE A 20 -10.47 -13.05 8.78
N LYS A 21 -9.94 -14.13 9.38
CA LYS A 21 -8.50 -14.34 9.49
C LYS A 21 -7.84 -14.37 8.11
N LYS A 22 -8.39 -15.19 7.20
CA LYS A 22 -7.85 -15.36 5.85
C LYS A 22 -7.89 -14.04 5.06
N TYR A 23 -9.01 -13.33 5.12
CA TYR A 23 -9.13 -12.01 4.50
C TYR A 23 -8.11 -11.02 5.07
N GLY A 24 -7.95 -10.96 6.40
CA GLY A 24 -6.98 -10.10 7.06
C GLY A 24 -5.54 -10.38 6.61
N THR A 25 -5.14 -11.66 6.57
CA THR A 25 -3.80 -12.06 6.11
C THR A 25 -3.54 -11.71 4.65
N GLU A 26 -4.50 -11.92 3.76
CA GLU A 26 -4.35 -11.55 2.34
C GLU A 26 -4.29 -10.04 2.13
N LEU A 27 -5.07 -9.28 2.92
CA LEU A 27 -5.04 -7.82 2.90
C LEU A 27 -3.71 -7.27 3.44
N GLU A 28 -3.16 -7.84 4.51
CA GLU A 28 -1.84 -7.50 5.04
C GLU A 28 -0.75 -7.77 4.01
N ALA A 29 -0.77 -8.94 3.36
CA ALA A 29 0.19 -9.28 2.30
C ALA A 29 0.09 -8.33 1.09
N LEU A 30 -1.13 -7.89 0.74
CA LEU A 30 -1.32 -6.90 -0.31
C LEU A 30 -0.79 -5.52 0.09
N ALA A 31 -1.07 -5.09 1.32
CA ALA A 31 -0.58 -3.83 1.89
C ALA A 31 0.95 -3.78 1.92
N ASP A 32 1.61 -4.85 2.35
CA ASP A 32 3.07 -4.96 2.36
C ASP A 32 3.67 -4.86 0.95
N ARG A 33 3.05 -5.53 -0.04
CA ARG A 33 3.48 -5.41 -1.44
C ARG A 33 3.37 -3.98 -1.94
N TRP A 34 2.22 -3.32 -1.73
CA TRP A 34 2.05 -1.91 -2.11
C TRP A 34 3.04 -1.01 -1.40
N ARG A 35 3.32 -1.26 -0.12
CA ARG A 35 4.31 -0.49 0.64
C ARG A 35 5.68 -0.55 -0.03
N THR A 36 6.14 -1.75 -0.40
CA THR A 36 7.43 -1.94 -1.08
C THR A 36 7.44 -1.32 -2.48
N GLU A 37 6.40 -1.54 -3.29
CA GLU A 37 6.32 -0.98 -4.66
C GLU A 37 6.31 0.55 -4.66
N LEU A 38 5.59 1.17 -3.71
CA LEU A 38 5.51 2.63 -3.60
C LEU A 38 6.81 3.25 -3.11
N GLU A 39 7.57 2.53 -2.27
CA GLU A 39 8.91 2.96 -1.86
C GLU A 39 9.89 2.95 -3.04
N ILE A 40 9.94 1.85 -3.79
CA ILE A 40 10.77 1.73 -4.99
C ILE A 40 10.39 2.82 -5.99
N ALA A 41 9.11 2.99 -6.28
CA ALA A 41 8.63 4.02 -7.20
C ALA A 41 9.00 5.44 -6.73
N ALA A 42 9.02 5.70 -5.42
CA ALA A 42 9.41 7.00 -4.88
C ALA A 42 10.90 7.29 -5.15
N VAL A 43 11.76 6.32 -4.87
CA VAL A 43 13.21 6.41 -5.09
C VAL A 43 13.52 6.56 -6.59
N ASP A 44 12.92 5.72 -7.43
CA ASP A 44 13.14 5.74 -8.88
C ASP A 44 12.64 7.05 -9.50
N SER A 45 11.47 7.54 -9.06
CA SER A 45 10.93 8.82 -9.53
C SER A 45 11.81 10.00 -9.12
N GLU A 46 12.34 10.00 -7.90
CA GLU A 46 13.24 11.06 -7.43
C GLU A 46 14.56 11.04 -8.22
N ALA A 47 15.15 9.86 -8.42
CA ALA A 47 16.38 9.68 -9.19
C ALA A 47 16.22 10.09 -10.67
N ALA A 48 15.17 9.61 -11.33
CA ALA A 48 14.88 9.92 -12.72
C ALA A 48 14.60 11.41 -12.94
N MET A 49 13.81 12.05 -12.06
CA MET A 49 13.55 13.49 -12.19
C MET A 49 14.75 14.34 -11.76
N GLY A 50 15.57 13.86 -10.82
CA GLY A 50 16.82 14.49 -10.41
C GLY A 50 17.88 14.49 -11.51
N SER A 51 18.00 13.41 -12.28
CA SER A 51 18.95 13.30 -13.40
C SER A 51 18.60 14.22 -14.58
N MET A 52 17.34 14.64 -14.71
CA MET A 52 16.89 15.60 -15.72
C MET A 52 17.19 17.07 -15.37
N LYS A 53 17.83 17.35 -14.22
CA LYS A 53 18.21 18.72 -13.83
C LYS A 53 19.17 19.34 -14.85
N GLY A 54 18.80 20.51 -15.38
CA GLY A 54 19.60 21.23 -16.38
C GLY A 54 19.40 20.76 -17.82
N HIS A 55 18.47 19.82 -18.06
CA HIS A 55 18.10 19.42 -19.41
C HIS A 55 17.48 20.61 -20.17
N LEU A 56 17.94 20.87 -21.40
CA LEU A 56 17.51 22.02 -22.23
C LEU A 56 15.99 22.09 -22.42
N LEU A 57 15.32 20.95 -22.58
CA LEU A 57 13.86 20.89 -22.73
C LEU A 57 13.07 21.20 -21.44
N LEU A 58 13.74 21.24 -20.28
CA LEU A 58 13.14 21.56 -18.99
C LEU A 58 13.60 22.92 -18.46
N PHE A 59 14.25 23.74 -19.29
CA PHE A 59 14.73 25.06 -18.92
C PHE A 59 13.56 25.94 -18.47
N GLY A 60 13.65 26.50 -17.26
CA GLY A 60 12.56 27.26 -16.63
C GLY A 60 11.58 26.44 -15.77
N MET A 61 11.70 25.11 -15.74
CA MET A 61 10.99 24.27 -14.76
C MET A 61 11.92 23.83 -13.63
N ASP A 62 11.45 23.97 -12.39
CA ASP A 62 12.13 23.37 -11.24
C ASP A 62 11.81 21.86 -11.15
N SER A 63 12.55 21.08 -11.93
CA SER A 63 12.45 19.61 -11.95
C SER A 63 12.67 18.99 -10.56
N LYS A 64 13.51 19.63 -9.73
CA LYS A 64 13.79 19.18 -8.36
C LYS A 64 12.58 19.35 -7.44
N ILE A 65 11.83 20.46 -7.56
CA ILE A 65 10.57 20.64 -6.82
C ILE A 65 9.53 19.62 -7.27
N ARG A 66 9.41 19.35 -8.57
CA ARG A 66 8.48 18.34 -9.09
C ARG A 66 8.84 16.93 -8.61
N ALA A 67 10.12 16.56 -8.66
CA ALA A 67 10.65 15.30 -8.13
C ALA A 67 10.23 15.09 -6.67
N ARG A 68 10.53 16.08 -5.82
CA ARG A 68 10.16 16.05 -4.40
C ARG A 68 8.66 15.93 -4.16
N ARG A 69 7.85 16.61 -4.97
CA ARG A 69 6.39 16.54 -4.86
C ARG A 69 5.87 15.14 -5.18
N VAL A 70 6.43 14.48 -6.20
CA VAL A 70 6.08 13.11 -6.58
C VAL A 70 6.53 12.11 -5.52
N ALA A 71 7.79 12.19 -5.08
CA ALA A 71 8.32 11.35 -4.01
C ALA A 71 7.47 11.47 -2.73
N LYS A 72 7.08 12.70 -2.33
CA LYS A 72 6.22 12.93 -1.17
C LYS A 72 4.83 12.31 -1.32
N ARG A 73 4.25 12.28 -2.52
CA ARG A 73 2.96 11.63 -2.77
C ARG A 73 3.07 10.11 -2.69
N LEU A 74 4.14 9.55 -3.24
CA LEU A 74 4.40 8.10 -3.18
C LEU A 74 4.67 7.64 -1.75
N LYS A 75 5.43 8.43 -0.97
CA LYS A 75 5.61 8.19 0.47
C LYS A 75 4.29 8.19 1.23
N ARG A 76 3.40 9.17 0.98
CA ARG A 76 2.07 9.18 1.59
C ARG A 76 1.24 7.96 1.21
N ALA A 77 1.32 7.51 -0.04
CA ALA A 77 0.63 6.30 -0.46
C ALA A 77 1.20 5.06 0.23
N GLN A 78 2.52 5.00 0.44
CA GLN A 78 3.19 3.95 1.21
C GLN A 78 2.68 3.92 2.66
N ASP A 79 2.59 5.08 3.32
CA ASP A 79 2.09 5.20 4.69
C ASP A 79 0.62 4.75 4.79
N LEU A 80 -0.20 5.09 3.78
CA LEU A 80 -1.57 4.61 3.69
C LEU A 80 -1.64 3.09 3.53
N ALA A 81 -0.80 2.51 2.66
CA ALA A 81 -0.73 1.05 2.51
C ALA A 81 -0.38 0.36 3.83
N ALA A 82 0.60 0.88 4.59
CA ALA A 82 0.93 0.36 5.91
C ALA A 82 -0.27 0.40 6.87
N SER A 83 -1.00 1.53 6.93
CA SER A 83 -2.19 1.65 7.78
C SER A 83 -3.32 0.69 7.43
N VAL A 84 -3.44 0.31 6.15
CA VAL A 84 -4.40 -0.70 5.69
C VAL A 84 -4.02 -2.08 6.22
N GLY A 85 -2.72 -2.43 6.20
CA GLY A 85 -2.21 -3.65 6.80
C GLY A 85 -2.50 -3.72 8.30
N ASP A 86 -2.19 -2.67 9.04
CA ASP A 86 -2.46 -2.59 10.49
C ASP A 86 -3.96 -2.75 10.82
N SER A 87 -4.82 -2.17 9.99
CA SER A 87 -6.28 -2.26 10.15
C SER A 87 -6.83 -3.66 9.85
N ALA A 88 -6.19 -4.41 8.95
CA ALA A 88 -6.56 -5.78 8.61
C ALA A 88 -6.43 -6.70 9.84
N ASP A 89 -5.35 -6.50 10.60
CA ASP A 89 -5.04 -7.28 11.79
C ASP A 89 -6.01 -6.97 12.95
N GLN A 90 -6.44 -5.71 13.04
CA GLN A 90 -7.44 -5.27 14.02
C GLN A 90 -8.84 -5.84 13.75
N PHE A 91 -9.19 -6.10 12.49
CA PHE A 91 -10.48 -6.66 12.09
C PHE A 91 -10.70 -8.07 12.65
N HIS A 92 -9.72 -8.97 12.49
CA HIS A 92 -9.79 -10.34 13.03
C HIS A 92 -9.83 -10.35 14.57
N ARG A 93 -9.01 -9.52 15.22
CA ARG A 93 -8.99 -9.39 16.69
C ARG A 93 -10.34 -8.89 17.21
N SER A 94 -10.94 -7.92 16.53
CA SER A 94 -12.26 -7.39 16.90
C SER A 94 -13.35 -8.44 16.73
N TYR A 95 -13.32 -9.24 15.67
CA TYR A 95 -14.24 -10.35 15.50
C TYR A 95 -14.13 -11.35 16.66
N ARG A 96 -12.93 -11.80 17.01
CA ARG A 96 -12.74 -12.74 18.15
C ARG A 96 -13.26 -12.16 19.46
N LYS A 97 -13.03 -10.87 19.71
CA LYS A 97 -13.51 -10.21 20.93
C LYS A 97 -15.05 -10.20 21.04
N HIS A 98 -15.75 -10.04 19.93
CA HIS A 98 -17.20 -9.83 19.94
C HIS A 98 -18.02 -11.10 19.66
N PHE A 99 -17.43 -12.12 19.03
CA PHE A 99 -18.19 -13.26 18.50
C PHE A 99 -17.67 -14.64 18.92
N THR A 100 -16.55 -14.75 19.63
CA THR A 100 -16.18 -16.01 20.31
C THR A 100 -16.62 -15.94 21.78
N PRO A 101 -17.38 -16.93 22.29
CA PRO A 101 -17.69 -16.99 23.72
C PRO A 101 -16.38 -17.14 24.50
N SER A 102 -16.25 -16.36 25.58
CA SER A 102 -15.18 -16.49 26.57
C SER A 102 -15.11 -17.90 27.14
#